data_AF-Q3JGX4-F1
#
_entry.id   AF-Q3JGX4-F1
#
_cell.length_a   1.000
_cell.length_b   1.000
_cell.length_c   1.000
_cell.angle_alpha   90.00
_cell.angle_beta   90.00
_cell.angle_gamma   90.00
#
_symmetry.space_group_name_H-M   'P 1'
#
loop_
_entity.id
_entity.type
_entity.pdbx_description
1 polymer ?
#
loop_
_entity_poly.entity_id
_entity_poly.type
_entity_poly.pdbx_seq_one_letter_code
_entity_poly.pdbx_strand_id
1 'polypeptide(L)'
;MNAGHERGARAPGGGRRQPPDPPGTRGTRMAYAIKADVSDPRAKTMTFVAQKTMYGGKRIARGDAVYVFASENEGGQGLVARGVVTDARAVAKTPGVARQTPRVSVAIACAAFAVARPGRGELERFADWRDGRPQTELNFKRYRQATNKIVGISNEAAAFLDTFLR
;
A
#
# COMPACT_ATOMS: atom_id res chain seq x y z
N MET A 1 -4.39 -23.85 55.66
CA MET A 1 -3.44 -23.60 54.55
C MET A 1 -4.20 -22.88 53.44
N ASN A 2 -3.74 -21.67 53.08
CA ASN A 2 -3.94 -20.91 51.83
C ASN A 2 -4.26 -19.44 52.10
N ALA A 3 -3.19 -18.63 52.08
CA ALA A 3 -3.22 -17.20 51.89
C ALA A 3 -2.21 -16.85 50.79
N GLY A 4 -2.57 -15.89 49.94
CA GLY A 4 -1.61 -15.17 49.08
C GLY A 4 -1.76 -15.41 47.58
N HIS A 5 -2.81 -14.84 46.97
CA HIS A 5 -2.84 -14.59 45.52
C HIS A 5 -2.33 -13.15 45.31
N GLU A 6 -1.07 -13.00 44.93
CA GLU A 6 -0.49 -11.70 44.58
C GLU A 6 -1.03 -11.23 43.23
N ARG A 7 -1.56 -10.00 43.21
CA ARG A 7 -2.05 -9.33 42.00
C ARG A 7 -0.85 -8.82 41.20
N GLY A 8 -0.48 -9.53 40.14
CA GLY A 8 0.41 -9.01 39.11
C GLY A 8 -0.23 -7.85 38.36
N ALA A 9 0.38 -6.67 38.45
CA ALA A 9 -0.02 -5.45 37.79
C ALA A 9 -0.12 -5.62 36.26
N ARG A 10 -1.25 -5.21 35.68
CA ARG A 10 -1.40 -5.08 34.22
C ARG A 10 -0.51 -3.94 33.72
N ALA A 11 0.43 -4.26 32.83
CA ALA A 11 1.15 -3.26 32.03
C ALA A 11 0.16 -2.46 31.14
N PRO A 12 0.31 -1.13 31.03
CA PRO A 12 -0.55 -0.33 30.18
C PRO A 12 -0.27 -0.64 28.69
N GLY A 13 -1.35 -0.85 27.94
CA GLY A 13 -1.32 -1.23 26.53
C GLY A 13 -0.49 -0.26 25.69
N GLY A 14 0.55 -0.80 25.06
CA GLY A 14 1.34 -0.09 24.05
C GLY A 14 0.44 0.36 22.90
N GLY A 15 0.13 1.66 22.87
CA GLY A 15 -0.54 2.30 21.75
C GLY A 15 0.18 1.97 20.45
N ARG A 16 -0.55 1.40 19.50
CA ARG A 16 -0.05 1.03 18.17
C ARG A 16 0.43 2.30 17.47
N ARG A 17 1.74 2.55 17.48
CA ARG A 17 2.32 3.63 16.67
C ARG A 17 2.24 3.21 15.21
N GLN A 18 1.35 3.88 14.47
CA GLN A 18 1.32 3.83 13.02
C GLN A 18 2.71 4.26 12.52
N PRO A 19 3.32 3.55 11.55
CA PRO A 19 4.55 4.03 10.93
C PRO A 19 4.29 5.45 10.40
N PRO A 20 5.19 6.41 10.67
CA PRO A 20 4.98 7.80 10.28
C PRO A 20 4.75 7.87 8.76
N ASP A 21 3.79 8.70 8.34
CA ASP A 21 3.73 9.12 6.94
C ASP A 21 5.08 9.76 6.60
N PRO A 22 5.72 9.43 5.46
CA PRO A 22 7.00 10.03 5.11
C PRO A 22 6.84 11.57 5.01
N PRO A 23 7.82 12.34 5.52
CA PRO A 23 7.75 13.79 5.46
C PRO A 23 7.75 14.27 4.01
N GLY A 24 6.85 15.21 3.70
CA GLY A 24 6.74 15.81 2.38
C GLY A 24 7.81 16.87 2.15
N THR A 25 8.99 16.47 1.66
CA THR A 25 10.01 17.42 1.20
C THR A 25 9.67 17.83 -0.24
N ARG A 26 9.46 19.13 -0.47
CA ARG A 26 9.26 19.71 -1.81
C ARG A 26 10.48 19.39 -2.69
N GLY A 27 10.32 18.44 -3.61
CA GLY A 27 11.37 17.98 -4.53
C GLY A 27 11.38 16.47 -4.75
N THR A 28 10.90 15.68 -3.77
CA THR A 28 10.82 14.22 -3.89
C THR A 28 9.43 13.81 -4.38
N ARG A 29 9.33 13.19 -5.55
CA ARG A 29 8.06 12.58 -6.02
C ARG A 29 7.60 11.55 -4.98
N MET A 30 6.34 11.62 -4.57
CA MET A 30 5.79 10.65 -3.64
C MET A 30 5.59 9.31 -4.34
N ALA A 31 5.76 8.21 -3.59
CA ALA A 31 5.56 6.87 -4.09
C ALA A 31 4.29 6.26 -3.50
N TYR A 32 3.54 5.57 -4.35
CA TYR A 32 2.32 4.87 -3.98
C TYR A 32 2.37 3.42 -4.45
N ALA A 33 1.59 2.57 -3.80
CA ALA A 33 1.31 1.23 -4.31
C ALA A 33 -0.20 1.07 -4.50
N ILE A 34 -0.60 0.47 -5.61
CA ILE A 34 -1.98 0.07 -5.89
C ILE A 34 -2.05 -1.45 -5.94
N LYS A 35 -2.95 -2.04 -5.15
CA LYS A 35 -3.39 -3.43 -5.30
C LYS A 35 -4.77 -3.42 -5.93
N ALA A 36 -4.93 -4.01 -7.10
CA ALA A 36 -6.18 -4.04 -7.85
C ALA A 36 -6.27 -5.30 -8.70
N ASP A 37 -7.47 -5.58 -9.23
CA ASP A 37 -7.59 -6.47 -10.38
C ASP A 37 -6.89 -5.84 -11.59
N VAL A 38 -6.10 -6.64 -12.31
CA VAL A 38 -5.30 -6.22 -13.46
C VAL A 38 -5.41 -7.28 -14.55
N SER A 39 -6.24 -7.00 -15.56
CA SER A 39 -6.52 -7.94 -16.65
C SER A 39 -5.33 -8.12 -17.61
N ASP A 40 -4.62 -7.03 -17.95
CA ASP A 40 -3.37 -7.07 -18.73
C ASP A 40 -2.20 -6.49 -17.92
N PRO A 41 -1.37 -7.34 -17.28
CA PRO A 41 -0.19 -6.91 -16.53
C PRO A 41 0.88 -6.17 -17.35
N ARG A 42 0.84 -6.26 -18.68
CA ARG A 42 1.82 -5.64 -19.59
C ARG A 42 1.30 -4.40 -20.32
N ALA A 43 0.09 -3.95 -19.99
CA ALA A 43 -0.48 -2.75 -20.57
C ALA A 43 0.43 -1.53 -20.30
N LYS A 44 0.71 -0.75 -21.35
CA LYS A 44 1.51 0.48 -21.23
C LYS A 44 0.77 1.60 -20.50
N THR A 45 -0.56 1.54 -20.50
CA THR A 45 -1.44 2.46 -19.78
C THR A 45 -2.46 1.66 -19.02
N MET A 46 -2.68 2.00 -17.75
CA MET A 46 -3.66 1.34 -16.88
C MET A 46 -4.56 2.38 -16.24
N THR A 47 -5.87 2.10 -16.22
CA THR A 47 -6.87 2.97 -15.59
C THR A 47 -7.57 2.21 -14.49
N PHE A 48 -7.61 2.80 -13.29
CA PHE A 48 -8.28 2.22 -12.13
C PHE A 48 -9.33 3.21 -11.62
N VAL A 49 -10.59 2.79 -11.63
CA VAL A 49 -11.72 3.66 -11.25
C VAL A 49 -12.05 3.47 -9.77
N ALA A 50 -12.28 4.58 -9.07
CA ALA A 50 -12.83 4.64 -7.72
C ALA A 50 -12.18 3.69 -6.71
N GLN A 51 -10.84 3.57 -6.75
CA GLN A 51 -10.09 2.69 -5.86
C GLN A 51 -10.14 3.21 -4.43
N LYS A 52 -10.39 2.31 -3.46
CA LYS A 52 -10.30 2.64 -2.04
C LYS A 52 -8.89 3.13 -1.73
N THR A 53 -8.78 4.10 -0.83
CA THR A 53 -7.48 4.60 -0.39
C THR A 53 -7.29 4.41 1.11
N MET A 54 -6.06 4.09 1.50
CA MET A 54 -5.62 3.96 2.89
C MET A 54 -4.22 4.53 3.05
N TYR A 55 -3.75 4.75 4.29
CA TYR A 55 -2.37 5.15 4.58
C TYR A 55 -1.85 6.27 3.66
N GLY A 56 -2.57 7.40 3.63
CA GLY A 56 -2.21 8.54 2.79
C GLY A 56 -2.51 8.42 1.29
N GLY A 57 -3.01 7.27 0.80
CA GLY A 57 -3.29 7.01 -0.61
C GLY A 57 -4.22 8.03 -1.29
N LYS A 58 -5.09 8.71 -0.52
CA LYS A 58 -5.97 9.78 -1.03
C LYS A 58 -5.22 11.01 -1.57
N ARG A 59 -3.92 11.14 -1.27
CA ARG A 59 -3.07 12.26 -1.67
C ARG A 59 -2.39 12.04 -3.02
N ILE A 60 -2.55 10.86 -3.63
CA ILE A 60 -1.96 10.55 -4.94
C ILE A 60 -2.39 11.59 -5.98
N ALA A 61 -1.42 12.07 -6.75
CA ALA A 61 -1.59 13.12 -7.73
C ALA A 61 -0.83 12.80 -9.02
N ARG A 62 -1.14 13.54 -10.08
CA ARG A 62 -0.40 13.48 -11.34
C ARG A 62 1.09 13.73 -11.11
N GLY A 63 1.93 12.88 -11.70
CA GLY A 63 3.39 12.95 -11.59
C GLY A 63 3.98 12.07 -10.49
N ASP A 64 3.17 11.51 -9.60
CA ASP A 64 3.64 10.58 -8.57
C ASP A 64 4.02 9.22 -9.17
N ALA A 65 4.96 8.54 -8.50
CA ALA A 65 5.31 7.17 -8.85
C ALA A 65 4.31 6.19 -8.24
N VAL A 66 3.94 5.16 -8.99
CA VAL A 66 3.00 4.13 -8.52
C VAL A 66 3.47 2.73 -8.91
N TYR A 67 3.51 1.84 -7.93
CA TYR A 67 3.79 0.42 -8.09
C TYR A 67 2.47 -0.35 -8.16
N VAL A 68 2.26 -1.05 -9.26
CA VAL A 68 1.03 -1.80 -9.54
C VAL A 68 1.22 -3.25 -9.13
N PHE A 69 0.31 -3.72 -8.28
CA PHE A 69 0.22 -5.11 -7.88
C PHE A 69 -1.09 -5.71 -8.35
N ALA A 70 -1.00 -6.73 -9.19
CA ALA A 70 -2.13 -7.56 -9.55
C ALA A 70 -2.57 -8.38 -8.33
N SER A 71 -3.83 -8.20 -7.93
CA SER A 71 -4.38 -8.76 -6.71
C SER A 71 -4.44 -10.28 -6.74
N GLU A 72 -3.78 -10.94 -5.80
CA GLU A 72 -3.81 -12.40 -5.69
C GLU A 72 -5.20 -12.96 -5.34
N ASN A 73 -6.07 -12.14 -4.73
CA ASN A 73 -7.47 -12.53 -4.48
C ASN A 73 -8.30 -12.58 -5.78
N GLU A 74 -7.79 -11.95 -6.85
CA GLU A 74 -8.41 -11.89 -8.18
C GLU A 74 -7.60 -12.74 -9.19
N GLY A 75 -6.74 -13.66 -8.69
CA GLY A 75 -5.87 -14.49 -9.54
C GLY A 75 -4.58 -13.82 -10.02
N GLY A 76 -4.31 -12.58 -9.56
CA GLY A 76 -3.09 -11.84 -9.83
C GLY A 76 -1.85 -12.41 -9.12
N GLN A 77 -0.68 -11.88 -9.46
CA GLN A 77 0.61 -12.49 -9.11
C GLN A 77 1.51 -11.59 -8.24
N GLY A 78 0.97 -10.50 -7.66
CA GLY A 78 1.79 -9.53 -6.93
C GLY A 78 2.29 -8.41 -7.85
N LEU A 79 3.52 -7.92 -7.66
CA LEU A 79 4.05 -6.77 -8.39
C LEU A 79 4.11 -7.07 -9.90
N VAL A 80 3.58 -6.15 -10.71
CA VAL A 80 3.57 -6.29 -12.18
C VAL A 80 4.23 -5.14 -12.91
N ALA A 81 4.14 -3.92 -12.38
CA ALA A 81 4.68 -2.74 -13.05
C ALA A 81 4.98 -1.60 -12.07
N ARG A 82 5.79 -0.65 -12.54
CA ARG A 82 5.87 0.71 -12.02
C ARG A 82 5.45 1.67 -13.12
N GLY A 83 4.73 2.71 -12.74
CA GLY A 83 4.35 3.78 -13.65
C GLY A 83 4.35 5.14 -12.99
N VAL A 84 3.98 6.14 -13.79
CA VAL A 84 3.74 7.51 -13.36
C VAL A 84 2.25 7.81 -13.52
N VAL A 85 1.66 8.43 -12.51
CA VAL A 85 0.26 8.85 -12.55
C VAL A 85 0.11 9.98 -13.58
N THR A 86 -0.74 9.77 -14.58
CA THR A 86 -1.03 10.77 -15.63
C THR A 86 -2.30 11.55 -15.36
N ASP A 87 -3.27 10.97 -14.65
CA ASP A 87 -4.49 11.61 -14.15
C ASP A 87 -4.85 11.05 -12.77
N ALA A 88 -5.37 11.90 -11.88
CA ALA A 88 -5.85 11.50 -10.57
C ALA A 88 -7.08 12.33 -10.18
N ARG A 89 -8.19 11.67 -9.84
CA ARG A 89 -9.46 12.32 -9.50
C ARG A 89 -10.03 11.74 -8.22
N ALA A 90 -10.23 12.59 -7.21
CA ALA A 90 -10.99 12.20 -6.04
C ALA A 90 -12.43 11.86 -6.44
N VAL A 91 -12.96 10.75 -5.91
CA VAL A 91 -14.35 10.35 -6.12
C VAL A 91 -15.20 10.95 -5.00
N ALA A 92 -16.29 11.61 -5.40
CA ALA A 92 -17.23 12.23 -4.47
C ALA A 92 -17.78 11.19 -3.47
N LYS A 93 -18.18 11.68 -2.30
CA LYS A 93 -18.89 10.86 -1.33
C LYS A 93 -20.29 10.58 -1.86
N THR A 94 -20.75 9.35 -1.69
CA THR A 94 -22.14 8.97 -1.96
C THR A 94 -23.05 9.69 -0.96
N PRO A 95 -24.06 10.45 -1.42
CA PRO A 95 -25.04 11.08 -0.54
C PRO A 95 -25.71 10.04 0.37
N GLY A 96 -25.99 10.40 1.63
CA GLY A 96 -26.62 9.51 2.61
C GLY A 96 -25.70 8.46 3.24
N VAL A 97 -24.44 8.32 2.80
CA VAL A 97 -23.48 7.40 3.43
C VAL A 97 -22.70 8.11 4.52
N ALA A 98 -22.99 7.78 5.78
CA ALA A 98 -22.36 8.41 6.95
C ALA A 98 -20.83 8.20 7.01
N ARG A 99 -20.33 7.04 6.58
CA ARG A 99 -18.89 6.72 6.54
C ARG A 99 -18.52 6.08 5.21
N GLN A 100 -17.70 6.78 4.42
CA GLN A 100 -17.11 6.27 3.19
C GLN A 100 -15.60 6.40 3.25
N THR A 101 -14.90 5.28 3.00
CA THR A 101 -13.45 5.30 2.75
C THR A 101 -13.18 6.19 1.53
N PRO A 102 -12.24 7.15 1.59
CA PRO A 102 -11.92 8.00 0.45
C PRO A 102 -11.52 7.15 -0.75
N ARG A 103 -12.00 7.54 -1.94
CA ARG A 103 -11.74 6.84 -3.19
C ARG A 103 -11.11 7.77 -4.21
N VAL A 104 -10.24 7.23 -5.06
CA VAL A 104 -9.57 7.97 -6.13
C VAL A 104 -9.59 7.13 -7.40
N SER A 105 -9.88 7.76 -8.53
CA SER A 105 -9.66 7.20 -9.87
C SER A 105 -8.29 7.67 -10.38
N VAL A 106 -7.51 6.78 -10.97
CA VAL A 106 -6.18 7.11 -11.53
C VAL A 106 -5.98 6.51 -12.91
N ALA A 107 -5.24 7.24 -13.75
CA ALA A 107 -4.63 6.73 -14.96
C ALA A 107 -3.10 6.71 -14.78
N ILE A 108 -2.46 5.65 -15.26
CA ILE A 108 -1.05 5.35 -15.03
C ILE A 108 -0.41 5.03 -16.36
N ALA A 109 0.72 5.68 -16.67
CA ALA A 109 1.61 5.29 -17.74
C ALA A 109 2.74 4.42 -17.17
N CYS A 110 2.82 3.15 -17.59
CA CYS A 110 3.82 2.20 -17.12
C CYS A 110 5.19 2.51 -17.73
N ALA A 111 6.21 2.56 -16.88
CA ALA A 111 7.59 2.88 -17.23
C ALA A 111 8.54 1.68 -17.10
N ALA A 112 8.21 0.73 -16.22
CA ALA A 112 9.01 -0.48 -16.00
C ALA A 112 8.09 -1.65 -15.62
N PHE A 113 8.52 -2.88 -15.92
CA PHE A 113 7.74 -4.08 -15.64
C PHE A 113 8.50 -5.04 -14.74
N ALA A 114 7.76 -5.79 -13.92
CA ALA A 114 8.35 -6.72 -12.96
C ALA A 114 8.98 -7.94 -13.64
N VAL A 115 10.25 -8.21 -13.33
CA VAL A 115 10.96 -9.43 -13.75
C VAL A 115 10.89 -10.54 -12.71
N ALA A 116 10.70 -10.18 -11.46
CA ALA A 116 10.29 -11.06 -10.38
C ALA A 116 9.09 -10.42 -9.68
N ARG A 117 8.14 -11.24 -9.23
CA ARG A 117 6.79 -10.78 -8.84
C ARG A 117 6.60 -10.95 -7.33
N PRO A 118 7.22 -10.09 -6.50
CA PRO A 118 7.01 -10.16 -5.06
C PRO A 118 5.52 -9.97 -4.76
N GLY A 119 4.92 -11.03 -4.23
CA GLY A 119 3.52 -11.12 -3.84
C GLY A 119 3.37 -11.47 -2.37
N ARG A 120 2.17 -11.93 -1.99
CA ARG A 120 1.86 -12.30 -0.61
C ARG A 120 2.87 -13.30 -0.02
N GLY A 121 3.17 -14.38 -0.74
CA GLY A 121 4.02 -15.46 -0.25
C GLY A 121 5.45 -15.01 0.11
N GLU A 122 5.96 -13.99 -0.57
CA GLU A 122 7.28 -13.43 -0.24
C GLU A 122 7.23 -12.45 0.93
N LEU A 123 6.12 -11.73 1.09
CA LEU A 123 6.00 -10.63 2.04
C LEU A 123 5.41 -11.05 3.40
N GLU A 124 4.64 -12.14 3.47
CA GLU A 124 3.93 -12.59 4.67
C GLU A 124 4.87 -12.90 5.85
N ARG A 125 6.11 -13.35 5.57
CA ARG A 125 7.12 -13.64 6.60
C ARG A 125 7.63 -12.39 7.34
N PHE A 126 7.45 -11.20 6.79
CA PHE A 126 7.93 -9.95 7.39
C PHE A 126 6.88 -9.39 8.33
N ALA A 127 6.81 -9.98 9.53
CA ALA A 127 5.77 -9.72 10.53
C ALA A 127 6.30 -9.10 11.83
N ASP A 128 7.57 -8.67 11.90
CA ASP A 128 8.10 -7.90 13.02
C ASP A 128 7.90 -6.39 12.77
N TRP A 129 7.07 -5.74 13.58
CA TRP A 129 6.58 -4.39 13.34
C TRP A 129 7.58 -3.31 13.72
N ARG A 130 8.67 -3.70 14.39
CA ARG A 130 9.68 -2.78 14.91
C ARG A 130 10.98 -2.87 14.14
N ASP A 131 11.06 -3.72 13.12
CA ASP A 131 12.27 -3.92 12.33
C ASP A 131 12.56 -2.77 11.36
N GLY A 132 11.59 -1.88 11.12
CA GLY A 132 11.72 -0.73 10.21
C GLY A 132 11.93 -1.12 8.74
N ARG A 133 11.71 -2.38 8.37
CA ARG A 133 12.06 -2.89 7.04
C ARG A 133 11.03 -2.51 5.99
N PRO A 134 11.46 -2.23 4.74
CA PRO A 134 10.54 -1.94 3.64
C PRO A 134 9.57 -3.09 3.35
N GLN A 135 10.01 -4.34 3.53
CA GLN A 135 9.14 -5.51 3.33
C GLN A 135 8.01 -5.58 4.37
N THR A 136 8.31 -5.25 5.63
CA THR A 136 7.34 -5.18 6.73
C THR A 136 6.30 -4.10 6.46
N GLU A 137 6.72 -2.93 5.97
CA GLU A 137 5.79 -1.87 5.55
C GLU A 137 4.83 -2.37 4.46
N LEU A 138 5.36 -3.00 3.41
CA LEU A 138 4.56 -3.52 2.30
C LEU A 138 3.59 -4.61 2.75
N ASN A 139 4.03 -5.52 3.62
CA ASN A 139 3.18 -6.53 4.24
C ASN A 139 2.03 -5.89 5.03
N PHE A 140 2.36 -4.92 5.89
CA PHE A 140 1.39 -4.23 6.73
C PHE A 140 0.36 -3.45 5.91
N LYS A 141 0.81 -2.65 4.94
CA LYS A 141 -0.06 -1.76 4.18
C LYS A 141 -0.92 -2.51 3.16
N ARG A 142 -0.44 -3.63 2.61
CA ARG A 142 -1.12 -4.35 1.52
C ARG A 142 -1.79 -5.67 1.94
N TYR A 143 -1.18 -6.46 2.81
CA TYR A 143 -1.62 -7.85 3.07
C TYR A 143 -2.30 -8.05 4.42
N ARG A 144 -2.01 -7.23 5.44
CA ARG A 144 -2.74 -7.31 6.73
C ARG A 144 -4.25 -7.14 6.54
N GLN A 145 -4.63 -6.23 5.66
CA GLN A 145 -5.99 -6.12 5.16
C GLN A 145 -5.89 -6.34 3.65
N ALA A 146 -5.96 -7.60 3.22
CA ALA A 146 -5.75 -8.06 1.85
C ALA A 146 -6.85 -7.59 0.86
N THR A 147 -7.26 -6.33 0.93
CA THR A 147 -8.26 -5.70 0.07
C THR A 147 -7.58 -4.85 -1.01
N ASN A 148 -8.26 -4.67 -2.14
CA ASN A 148 -7.81 -3.77 -3.20
C ASN A 148 -7.86 -2.32 -2.73
N LYS A 149 -6.75 -1.60 -2.92
CA LYS A 149 -6.55 -0.23 -2.42
C LYS A 149 -5.30 0.45 -2.98
N ILE A 150 -5.28 1.77 -2.87
CA ILE A 150 -4.09 2.63 -3.04
C ILE A 150 -3.54 3.02 -1.66
N VAL A 151 -2.23 2.92 -1.48
CA VAL A 151 -1.51 3.28 -0.25
C VAL A 151 -0.27 4.12 -0.56
N GLY A 152 0.06 5.08 0.30
CA GLY A 152 1.37 5.75 0.23
C GLY A 152 2.46 4.82 0.79
N ILE A 153 3.64 4.83 0.17
CA ILE A 153 4.80 4.05 0.59
C ILE A 153 6.02 4.93 0.84
N SER A 154 6.95 4.47 1.68
CA SER A 154 8.23 5.14 1.91
C SER A 154 9.17 5.07 0.70
N ASN A 155 10.22 5.89 0.72
CA ASN A 155 11.27 5.85 -0.29
C ASN A 155 12.05 4.53 -0.23
N GLU A 156 12.25 3.99 0.97
CA GLU A 156 12.92 2.70 1.19
C GLU A 156 12.09 1.55 0.62
N ALA A 157 10.77 1.58 0.78
CA ALA A 157 9.87 0.61 0.17
C ALA A 157 9.85 0.73 -1.36
N ALA A 158 9.88 1.95 -1.90
CA ALA A 158 9.98 2.18 -3.34
C ALA A 158 11.32 1.66 -3.90
N ALA A 159 12.44 1.97 -3.25
CA ALA A 159 13.77 1.50 -3.63
C ALA A 159 13.88 -0.03 -3.58
N PHE A 160 13.26 -0.67 -2.58
CA PHE A 160 13.16 -2.12 -2.52
C PHE A 160 12.34 -2.70 -3.69
N LEU A 161 11.22 -2.09 -4.08
CA LEU A 161 10.43 -2.56 -5.21
C LEU A 161 11.14 -2.34 -6.55
N ASP A 162 11.95 -1.29 -6.68
CA ASP A 162 12.73 -1.03 -7.89
C ASP A 162 13.72 -2.16 -8.22
N THR A 163 14.16 -2.96 -7.23
CA THR A 163 15.07 -4.10 -7.48
C THR A 163 14.42 -5.23 -8.28
N PHE A 164 13.10 -5.21 -8.44
CA PHE A 164 12.32 -6.23 -9.15
C PHE A 164 11.89 -5.81 -10.56
N LEU A 165 12.26 -4.60 -10.99
CA LEU A 165 11.78 -4.00 -12.22
C LEU A 165 12.89 -3.92 -13.28
N ARG A 166 12.49 -3.95 -14.55
CA ARG A 166 13.33 -3.62 -15.71
C ARG A 166 12.63 -2.64 -16.63
#